data_AF-A0A8D0VS24-F1
#
_entry.id   AF-A0A8D0VS24-F1
#
_cell.length_a   1.000
_cell.length_b   1.000
_cell.length_c   1.000
_cell.angle_alpha   90.00
_cell.angle_beta   90.00
_cell.angle_gamma   90.00
#
_symmetry.space_group_name_H-M   'P 1'
#
loop_
_entity.id
_entity.type
_entity.pdbx_description
1 polymer ?
#
loop_
_entity_poly.entity_id
_entity_poly.type
_entity_poly.pdbx_seq_one_letter_code
_entity_poly.pdbx_strand_id
1 'polypeptide(L)'
;MNARGLGSQLKDSIPVTELSASGPFESQDLLRKGFSCVRNELLPSHPLELSEKNFQLNQDKMNFSTLRNIQGLFAPLKLQMEFKAVQQVQRLPFLPSSNLSLDILRGNDETIGFEDILNETPHSLTRHDLLMGLCIARRPYCSLSSQAG
;
A
#
# COMPACT_ATOMS: atom_id res chain seq x y z
N MET A 1 31.16 -28.45 -23.31
CA MET A 1 31.19 -27.08 -23.87
C MET A 1 29.75 -26.57 -23.81
N ASN A 2 29.29 -25.66 -22.97
CA ASN A 2 29.91 -24.64 -22.12
C ASN A 2 29.00 -24.41 -20.90
N ALA A 3 29.57 -24.44 -19.69
CA ALA A 3 28.98 -23.84 -18.51
C ALA A 3 29.45 -22.37 -18.48
N ARG A 4 28.53 -21.41 -18.59
CA ARG A 4 28.81 -19.99 -18.31
C ARG A 4 27.60 -19.37 -17.62
N GLY A 5 27.87 -18.85 -16.43
CA GLY A 5 26.91 -18.55 -15.38
C GLY A 5 25.89 -17.47 -15.72
N LEU A 6 24.74 -17.62 -15.08
CA LEU A 6 23.76 -16.57 -14.89
C LEU A 6 24.33 -15.60 -13.86
N GLY A 7 25.01 -14.57 -14.33
CA GLY A 7 25.44 -13.44 -13.51
C GLY A 7 24.21 -12.75 -12.93
N SER A 8 24.15 -12.71 -11.60
CA SER A 8 23.25 -11.87 -10.83
C SER A 8 23.56 -10.40 -11.11
N GLN A 9 22.93 -9.80 -12.11
CA GLN A 9 22.90 -8.34 -12.23
C GLN A 9 21.82 -7.83 -11.26
N LEU A 10 22.17 -7.78 -9.97
CA LEU A 10 21.64 -6.77 -9.08
C LEU A 10 22.11 -5.43 -9.65
N LYS A 11 21.26 -4.84 -10.47
CA LYS A 11 21.35 -3.44 -10.84
C LYS A 11 21.12 -2.60 -9.58
N ASP A 12 22.19 -2.38 -8.82
CA ASP A 12 22.27 -1.36 -7.77
C ASP A 12 22.27 0.07 -8.35
N SER A 13 21.97 0.22 -9.63
CA SER A 13 21.66 1.52 -10.22
C SER A 13 20.28 1.93 -9.73
N ILE A 14 20.26 2.66 -8.62
CA ILE A 14 19.24 3.65 -8.32
C ILE A 14 19.04 4.41 -9.65
N PRO A 15 17.82 4.47 -10.24
CA PRO A 15 17.61 5.43 -11.30
C PRO A 15 18.01 6.75 -10.67
N VAL A 16 18.96 7.45 -11.26
CA VAL A 16 19.18 8.86 -10.95
C VAL A 16 17.84 9.50 -11.26
N THR A 17 16.93 9.50 -10.28
CA THR A 17 15.81 10.39 -10.20
C THR A 17 16.50 11.71 -10.35
N GLU A 18 16.26 12.29 -11.53
CA GLU A 18 16.67 13.63 -11.88
C GLU A 18 16.73 14.39 -10.58
N LEU A 19 17.96 14.79 -10.22
CA LEU A 19 18.20 15.84 -9.26
C LEU A 19 17.08 16.82 -9.56
N SER A 20 16.07 16.88 -8.68
CA SER A 20 15.03 17.86 -8.83
C SER A 20 15.82 19.13 -8.63
N ALA A 21 16.26 19.68 -9.76
CA ALA A 21 16.68 21.03 -9.90
C ALA A 21 15.40 21.76 -9.56
N SER A 22 15.22 21.90 -8.24
CA SER A 22 14.51 22.99 -7.62
C SER A 22 14.81 24.16 -8.53
N GLY A 23 13.79 24.65 -9.22
CA GLY A 23 13.95 25.80 -10.09
C GLY A 23 14.70 26.88 -9.30
N PRO A 24 15.33 27.87 -9.95
CA PRO A 24 16.24 28.84 -9.32
C PRO A 24 15.68 29.64 -8.11
N PHE A 25 14.46 29.35 -7.66
CA PHE A 25 13.76 29.95 -6.54
C PHE A 25 13.26 28.97 -5.45
N GLU A 26 13.48 27.65 -5.55
CA GLU A 26 13.07 26.73 -4.48
C GLU A 26 14.17 26.59 -3.43
N SER A 27 14.06 27.39 -2.36
CA SER A 27 14.93 27.26 -1.18
C SER A 27 14.70 25.90 -0.52
N GLN A 28 15.73 25.07 -0.42
CA GLN A 28 15.67 23.84 0.38
C GLN A 28 15.28 24.21 1.83
N ASP A 29 14.27 23.52 2.38
CA ASP A 29 13.82 23.74 3.75
C ASP A 29 14.85 23.21 4.76
N LEU A 30 15.88 24.02 5.02
CA LEU A 30 16.99 23.69 5.92
C LEU A 30 16.53 23.53 7.37
N LEU A 31 15.43 24.16 7.77
CA LEU A 31 14.89 24.07 9.14
C LEU A 31 14.22 22.72 9.38
N ARG A 32 13.51 22.18 8.39
CA ARG A 32 12.81 20.91 8.50
C ARG A 32 13.66 19.71 8.09
N LYS A 33 14.55 19.87 7.11
CA LYS A 33 15.36 18.78 6.53
C LYS A 33 16.83 18.80 6.95
N GLY A 34 17.30 19.86 7.62
CA GLY A 34 18.70 20.02 8.01
C GLY A 34 19.62 20.31 6.83
N PHE A 35 20.93 20.48 7.09
CA PHE A 35 21.93 20.62 6.03
C PHE A 35 22.07 19.28 5.28
N SER A 36 21.70 19.24 3.99
CA SER A 36 21.88 18.05 3.17
C SER A 36 23.37 17.74 3.03
N CYS A 37 23.86 16.67 3.66
CA CYS A 37 25.17 16.15 3.33
C CYS A 37 25.03 15.25 2.09
N VAL A 38 25.82 15.53 1.05
CA VAL A 38 25.77 14.79 -0.23
C VAL A 38 25.94 13.28 -0.03
N ARG A 39 26.60 12.85 1.06
CA ARG A 39 26.75 11.44 1.42
C ARG A 39 25.44 10.74 1.82
N ASN A 40 24.53 11.42 2.53
CA ASN A 40 23.25 10.81 2.94
C ASN A 40 22.25 10.68 1.77
N GLU A 41 22.34 11.56 0.78
CA GLU A 41 21.46 11.52 -0.40
C GLU A 41 21.99 10.54 -1.47
N LEU A 42 23.31 10.25 -1.48
CA LEU A 42 23.93 9.37 -2.48
C LEU A 42 24.04 7.90 -2.06
N LEU A 43 24.24 7.63 -0.76
CA LEU A 43 24.46 6.28 -0.25
C LEU A 43 23.62 6.00 0.99
N PRO A 44 23.09 4.77 1.13
CA PRO A 44 22.42 4.34 2.35
C PRO A 44 23.39 4.43 3.51
N SER A 45 22.92 4.94 4.64
CA SER A 45 23.74 5.06 5.85
C SER A 45 24.11 3.68 6.41
N HIS A 46 23.22 2.71 6.22
CA HIS A 46 23.36 1.35 6.72
C HIS A 46 23.19 0.32 5.58
N PRO A 47 24.03 -0.73 5.50
CA PRO A 47 23.95 -1.73 4.44
C PRO A 47 22.58 -2.45 4.36
N LEU A 48 21.87 -2.58 5.48
CA LEU A 48 20.52 -3.19 5.51
C LEU A 48 19.39 -2.23 5.16
N GLU A 49 19.64 -0.91 5.12
CA GLU A 49 18.59 0.08 4.91
C GLU A 49 17.88 -0.12 3.56
N LEU A 50 18.64 -0.43 2.51
CA LEU A 50 18.07 -0.76 1.20
C LEU A 50 17.31 -2.09 1.21
N SER A 51 17.77 -3.06 1.98
CA SER A 51 17.13 -4.37 2.06
C SER A 51 15.77 -4.27 2.75
N GLU A 52 15.69 -3.57 3.89
CA GLU A 52 14.44 -3.35 4.61
C GLU A 52 13.44 -2.55 3.78
N LYS A 53 13.89 -1.46 3.15
CA LYS A 53 13.03 -0.67 2.24
C LYS A 53 12.45 -1.50 1.09
N ASN A 54 13.17 -2.51 0.62
CA ASN A 54 12.76 -3.37 -0.51
C ASN A 54 12.29 -4.77 -0.08
N PHE A 55 12.04 -5.00 1.21
CA PHE A 55 11.77 -6.32 1.74
C PHE A 55 10.60 -7.01 1.02
N GLN A 56 9.45 -6.35 0.95
CA GLN A 56 8.25 -6.89 0.29
C GLN A 56 8.49 -7.18 -1.19
N LEU A 57 9.11 -6.24 -1.92
CA LEU A 57 9.40 -6.41 -3.35
C LEU A 57 10.35 -7.57 -3.60
N ASN A 58 11.32 -7.79 -2.71
CA ASN A 58 12.26 -8.89 -2.82
C ASN A 58 11.59 -10.22 -2.52
N GLN A 59 10.71 -10.27 -1.51
CA GLN A 59 9.89 -11.44 -1.21
C GLN A 59 9.00 -11.82 -2.39
N ASP A 60 8.27 -10.86 -2.97
CA ASP A 60 7.42 -11.09 -4.13
C ASP A 60 8.23 -11.63 -5.33
N LYS A 61 9.41 -11.05 -5.61
CA LYS A 61 10.31 -11.53 -6.67
C LYS A 61 10.74 -12.98 -6.44
N MET A 62 11.12 -13.33 -5.21
CA MET A 62 11.50 -14.69 -4.85
C MET A 62 10.32 -15.66 -5.02
N ASN A 63 9.12 -15.26 -4.60
CA ASN A 63 7.90 -16.05 -4.73
C ASN A 63 7.57 -16.31 -6.20
N PHE A 64 7.58 -15.28 -7.05
CA PHE A 64 7.34 -15.44 -8.49
C PHE A 64 8.40 -16.29 -9.19
N SER A 65 9.67 -16.18 -8.79
CA SER A 65 10.74 -17.03 -9.30
C SER A 65 10.50 -18.50 -8.92
N THR A 66 10.11 -18.75 -7.67
CA THR A 66 9.80 -20.08 -7.15
C THR A 66 8.59 -20.69 -7.87
N LEU A 67 7.50 -19.94 -8.02
CA LEU A 67 6.33 -20.37 -8.77
C LEU A 67 6.66 -20.72 -10.21
N ARG A 68 7.51 -19.92 -10.87
CA ARG A 68 8.00 -20.23 -12.22
C ARG A 68 8.77 -21.55 -12.25
N ASN A 69 9.61 -21.80 -11.27
CA ASN A 69 10.43 -23.02 -11.23
C ASN A 69 9.59 -24.27 -10.99
N ILE A 70 8.56 -24.19 -10.16
CA ILE A 70 7.70 -25.33 -9.81
C ILE A 70 6.65 -25.60 -10.89
N GLN A 71 5.95 -24.56 -11.33
CA GLN A 71 4.74 -24.69 -12.16
C GLN A 71 4.97 -24.24 -13.61
N GLY A 72 6.08 -23.55 -13.90
CA GLY A 72 6.36 -22.97 -15.22
C GLY A 72 5.90 -21.52 -15.38
N LEU A 73 6.02 -20.96 -16.59
CA LEU A 73 5.82 -19.53 -16.85
C LEU A 73 4.37 -19.05 -16.64
N PHE A 74 3.37 -19.93 -16.79
CA PHE A 74 1.96 -19.54 -16.73
C PHE A 74 1.51 -19.12 -15.34
N ALA A 75 2.06 -19.76 -14.29
CA ALA A 75 1.65 -19.53 -12.91
C ALA A 75 1.93 -18.09 -12.41
N PRO A 76 3.16 -17.55 -12.52
CA PRO A 76 3.41 -16.16 -12.14
C PRO A 76 2.65 -15.16 -13.03
N LEU A 77 2.42 -15.48 -14.31
CA LEU A 77 1.65 -14.62 -15.21
C LEU A 77 0.18 -14.51 -14.78
N LYS A 78 -0.45 -15.65 -14.46
CA LYS A 78 -1.81 -15.69 -13.95
C LYS A 78 -1.96 -14.86 -12.68
N LEU A 79 -1.08 -15.07 -11.70
CA LEU A 79 -1.11 -14.33 -10.43
C LEU A 79 -0.90 -12.82 -10.66
N GLN A 80 0.01 -12.43 -11.56
CA GLN A 80 0.18 -11.02 -11.94
C GLN A 80 -1.06 -10.40 -12.59
N MET A 81 -1.80 -11.15 -13.40
CA MET A 81 -3.07 -10.69 -13.97
C MET A 81 -4.13 -10.53 -12.89
N GLU A 82 -4.23 -11.46 -11.94
CA GLU A 82 -5.15 -11.37 -10.80
C GLU A 82 -4.85 -10.15 -9.93
N PHE A 83 -3.57 -9.87 -9.63
CA PHE A 83 -3.17 -8.66 -8.91
C PHE A 83 -3.65 -7.38 -9.61
N LYS A 84 -3.46 -7.29 -10.93
CA LYS A 84 -3.91 -6.13 -11.70
C LYS A 84 -5.43 -6.00 -11.73
N ALA A 85 -6.15 -7.12 -11.85
CA ALA A 85 -7.59 -7.12 -11.82
C ALA A 85 -8.12 -6.63 -10.46
N VAL A 86 -7.56 -7.12 -9.35
CA VAL A 86 -7.98 -6.71 -8.01
C VAL A 86 -7.67 -5.23 -7.74
N GLN A 87 -6.55 -4.70 -8.24
CA GLN A 87 -6.23 -3.27 -8.12
C GLN A 87 -7.22 -2.37 -8.87
N GLN A 88 -7.81 -2.86 -9.97
CA GLN A 88 -8.76 -2.10 -10.78
C GLN A 88 -10.19 -2.15 -10.23
N VAL A 89 -10.56 -3.21 -9.52
CA VAL A 89 -11.90 -3.37 -8.94
C VAL A 89 -11.96 -2.61 -7.61
N GLN A 90 -12.28 -1.31 -7.69
CA GLN A 90 -12.60 -0.52 -6.50
C GLN A 90 -14.08 -0.65 -6.16
N ARG A 91 -14.39 -0.73 -4.85
CA ARG A 91 -15.77 -0.75 -4.37
C ARG A 91 -16.51 0.52 -4.79
N LEU A 92 -17.84 0.46 -4.74
CA LEU A 92 -18.71 1.62 -4.97
C LEU A 92 -18.16 2.84 -4.22
N PRO A 93 -18.18 4.04 -4.85
CA PRO A 93 -18.00 5.27 -4.09
C PRO A 93 -19.00 5.20 -2.92
N PHE A 94 -18.65 5.69 -1.74
CA PHE A 94 -19.41 5.59 -0.48
C PHE A 94 -19.12 4.38 0.42
N LEU A 95 -18.43 3.32 -0.03
CA LEU A 95 -17.98 2.24 0.87
C LEU A 95 -16.46 2.30 1.11
N PRO A 96 -15.97 2.18 2.36
CA PRO A 96 -14.54 2.08 2.61
C PRO A 96 -13.96 0.85 1.91
N SER A 97 -12.86 1.07 1.20
CA SER A 97 -12.07 0.01 0.56
C SER A 97 -11.03 -0.52 1.53
N SER A 98 -10.95 -1.84 1.65
CA SER A 98 -9.90 -2.58 2.36
C SER A 98 -9.08 -3.37 1.35
N ASN A 99 -7.77 -3.55 1.57
CA ASN A 99 -6.88 -4.28 0.65
C ASN A 99 -6.92 -5.81 0.79
N LEU A 100 -7.89 -6.36 1.55
CA LEU A 100 -8.01 -7.78 1.87
C LEU A 100 -7.79 -8.73 0.67
N SER A 101 -8.39 -8.44 -0.48
CA SER A 101 -8.22 -9.30 -1.67
C SER A 101 -6.81 -9.30 -2.23
N LEU A 102 -6.07 -8.20 -2.11
CA LEU A 102 -4.65 -8.15 -2.47
C LEU A 102 -3.81 -8.90 -1.44
N ASP A 103 -4.17 -8.82 -0.16
CA ASP A 103 -3.46 -9.47 0.94
C ASP A 103 -3.55 -10.99 0.84
N ILE A 104 -4.73 -11.52 0.49
CA ILE A 104 -4.94 -12.95 0.19
C ILE A 104 -4.05 -13.40 -0.98
N LEU A 105 -3.98 -12.62 -2.07
CA LEU A 105 -3.15 -12.99 -3.23
C LEU A 105 -1.65 -12.93 -2.91
N ARG A 106 -1.23 -12.12 -1.93
CA ARG A 106 0.15 -12.06 -1.43
C ARG A 106 0.47 -13.13 -0.39
N GLY A 107 -0.55 -13.74 0.21
CA GLY A 107 -0.40 -14.65 1.35
C GLY A 107 -0.09 -13.92 2.67
N ASN A 108 -0.45 -12.64 2.76
CA ASN A 108 -0.25 -11.84 3.98
C ASN A 108 -1.36 -12.11 5.02
N ASP A 109 -2.45 -12.76 4.63
CA ASP A 109 -3.59 -13.09 5.50
C ASP A 109 -3.27 -14.13 6.59
N GLU A 110 -2.18 -14.89 6.41
CA GLU A 110 -1.68 -15.85 7.41
C GLU A 110 -0.80 -15.20 8.49
N THR A 111 -0.32 -13.98 8.25
CA THR A 111 0.66 -13.29 9.09
C THR A 111 0.07 -12.01 9.67
N ILE A 112 0.20 -11.81 10.99
CA ILE A 112 -0.24 -10.57 11.64
C ILE A 112 0.94 -9.61 11.71
N GLY A 113 0.77 -8.42 11.15
CA GLY A 113 1.80 -7.39 11.17
C GLY A 113 1.50 -6.24 12.13
N PHE A 114 2.33 -5.19 12.06
CA PHE A 114 2.19 -4.01 12.92
C PHE A 114 1.01 -3.15 12.51
N GLU A 115 0.67 -3.14 11.22
CA GLU A 115 -0.48 -2.40 10.71
C GLU A 115 -1.79 -2.99 11.25
N ASP A 116 -1.97 -4.30 11.31
CA ASP A 116 -3.18 -4.93 11.85
C ASP A 116 -3.51 -4.51 13.29
N ILE A 117 -2.48 -4.31 14.13
CA ILE A 117 -2.64 -3.96 15.56
C ILE A 117 -2.81 -2.45 15.75
N LEU A 118 -2.11 -1.64 14.96
CA LEU A 118 -2.04 -0.18 15.16
C LEU A 118 -2.96 0.60 14.22
N ASN A 119 -3.53 -0.03 13.20
CA ASN A 119 -4.47 0.59 12.27
C ASN A 119 -5.87 0.66 12.88
N GLU A 120 -6.01 1.41 13.97
CA GLU A 120 -7.29 1.85 14.52
C GLU A 120 -7.94 2.82 13.53
N THR A 121 -8.62 2.29 12.51
CA THR A 121 -9.44 3.14 11.65
C THR A 121 -10.51 3.82 12.51
N PRO A 122 -10.79 5.11 12.34
CA PRO A 122 -11.81 5.83 13.12
C PRO A 122 -13.24 5.27 12.95
N HIS A 123 -13.44 4.23 12.13
CA HIS A 123 -14.72 3.60 11.87
C HIS A 123 -15.10 2.50 12.87
N SER A 124 -14.15 1.89 13.59
CA SER A 124 -14.45 0.89 14.64
C SER A 124 -15.26 1.51 15.79
N LEU A 125 -15.02 2.79 16.09
CA LEU A 125 -15.65 3.54 17.17
C LEU A 125 -17.08 4.03 16.85
N THR A 126 -17.47 4.15 15.58
CA THR A 126 -18.79 4.74 15.22
C THR A 126 -19.97 3.78 15.36
N ARG A 127 -19.75 2.49 15.64
CA ARG A 127 -20.84 1.52 15.79
C ARG A 127 -21.49 1.52 17.18
N HIS A 128 -20.77 1.90 18.23
CA HIS A 128 -21.34 1.97 19.58
C HIS A 128 -21.97 3.34 19.89
N ASP A 129 -21.48 4.43 19.30
CA ASP A 129 -21.95 5.79 19.62
C ASP A 129 -23.25 6.18 18.90
N LEU A 130 -23.55 5.59 17.73
CA LEU A 130 -24.74 5.97 16.94
C LEU A 130 -26.03 5.26 17.36
N LEU A 131 -25.95 4.15 18.11
CA LEU A 131 -27.15 3.42 18.58
C LEU A 131 -27.81 4.10 19.79
N MET A 132 -27.07 4.88 20.57
CA MET A 132 -27.61 5.62 21.72
C MET A 132 -28.25 6.96 21.33
N GLY A 133 -27.84 7.57 20.21
CA GLY A 133 -28.39 8.86 19.75
C GLY A 133 -29.72 8.78 19.00
N LEU A 134 -30.02 7.65 18.34
CA LEU A 134 -31.22 7.54 17.48
C LEU A 134 -32.51 7.14 18.21
N CYS A 135 -32.44 6.65 19.45
CA CYS A 135 -33.64 6.25 20.22
C CYS A 135 -34.31 7.41 20.99
N ILE A 136 -33.66 8.58 21.14
CA ILE A 136 -34.20 9.68 21.95
C ILE A 136 -35.07 10.66 21.12
N ALA A 137 -34.94 10.69 19.79
CA ALA A 137 -35.49 11.77 18.96
C ALA A 137 -36.67 11.42 18.03
N ARG A 138 -37.43 10.34 18.27
CA ARG A 138 -38.56 9.96 17.38
C ARG A 138 -39.86 9.55 18.08
N ARG A 139 -40.40 10.40 18.95
CA ARG A 139 -41.86 10.62 19.20
C ARG A 139 -42.04 11.95 19.96
N PRO A 140 -43.18 12.66 19.90
CA PRO A 140 -44.29 12.76 18.92
C PRO A 140 -44.26 14.15 18.22
N TYR A 141 -45.01 14.45 17.15
CA TYR A 141 -46.32 15.11 17.20
C TYR A 141 -47.00 15.03 15.82
N CYS A 142 -48.23 14.51 15.83
CA CYS A 142 -49.24 14.71 14.79
C CYS A 142 -49.73 16.17 14.81
N SER A 143 -49.82 16.82 13.64
CA SER A 143 -50.91 17.76 13.36
C SER A 143 -50.95 18.17 11.88
N LEU A 144 -52.09 17.87 11.24
CA LEU A 144 -52.80 18.64 10.22
C LEU A 144 -52.08 19.05 8.92
N SER A 145 -52.53 18.48 7.80
CA SER A 145 -53.25 19.26 6.78
C SER A 145 -54.02 18.35 5.81
N SER A 146 -55.35 18.51 5.85
CA SER A 146 -56.32 18.02 4.88
C SER A 146 -56.69 19.20 3.99
N GLN A 147 -56.56 19.07 2.67
CA GLN A 147 -57.20 19.83 1.56
C GLN A 147 -56.29 19.69 0.33
N ALA A 148 -56.71 19.63 -0.92
CA ALA A 148 -57.97 19.43 -1.63
C ALA A 148 -57.56 19.38 -3.12
N GLY A 149 -58.27 18.61 -3.94
CA GLY A 149 -58.04 18.50 -5.38
C GLY A 149 -58.66 17.23 -5.92
#